data_AF-S9SHH1-F1
#
_entry.id   AF-S9SHH1-F1
#
_cell.length_a   1.000
_cell.length_b   1.000
_cell.length_c   1.000
_cell.angle_alpha   90.00
_cell.angle_beta   90.00
_cell.angle_gamma   90.00
#
_symmetry.space_group_name_H-M   'P 1'
#
loop_
_entity.id
_entity.type
_entity.pdbx_description
1 polymer ?
#
loop_
_entity_poly.entity_id
_entity_poly.type
_entity_poly.pdbx_seq_one_letter_code
_entity_poly.pdbx_strand_id
1 'polypeptide(L)'
;MGDTTPFRFPSGISLGTIGLSYVDDLAVHPAGFAAAVGAAADCLQIVRLSTEVRSDAEAPVPVSVGGRGTREGLLFMPVAVTVAPGGQFIVLEAGNRRLQAFDVFGNPYPYFGTSALLPLKSTGSNHYLDIDIDGSGRMYLLYYQGDGSQPNQYALDIYDADGALISSTAGVNADKLCVDPWGNVYTLGYELMEGPDGDSVASVCVWAPFAR
;
A
#
# COMPACT_ATOMS: atom_id res chain seq x y z
N MET A 1 21.47 -12.48 -23.52
CA MET A 1 21.23 -11.31 -24.40
C MET A 1 20.10 -10.52 -23.76
N GLY A 2 20.45 -9.62 -22.84
CA GLY A 2 19.49 -8.67 -22.30
C GLY A 2 19.47 -7.47 -23.24
N ASP A 3 18.30 -7.12 -23.74
CA ASP A 3 18.09 -5.88 -24.45
C ASP A 3 18.43 -4.72 -23.49
N THR A 4 19.45 -3.93 -23.82
CA THR A 4 19.86 -2.74 -23.05
C THR A 4 19.11 -1.49 -23.49
N THR A 5 18.05 -1.64 -24.30
CA THR A 5 17.20 -0.53 -24.69
C THR A 5 16.67 0.14 -23.41
N PRO A 6 17.01 1.41 -23.17
CA PRO A 6 16.52 2.12 -22.00
C PRO A 6 15.00 2.17 -22.07
N PHE A 7 14.33 1.81 -20.98
CA PHE A 7 12.90 2.03 -20.88
C PHE A 7 12.63 3.54 -20.97
N ARG A 8 12.05 3.98 -22.09
CA ARG A 8 11.66 5.37 -22.31
C ARG A 8 10.18 5.50 -22.00
N PHE A 9 9.86 6.24 -20.94
CA PHE A 9 8.49 6.66 -20.71
C PHE A 9 8.04 7.56 -21.87
N PRO A 10 6.92 7.24 -22.54
CA PRO A 10 6.32 8.16 -23.49
C PRO A 10 5.96 9.45 -22.75
N SER A 11 6.38 10.60 -23.27
CA SER A 11 6.03 11.91 -22.71
C SER A 11 4.85 12.54 -23.44
N GLY A 12 4.04 13.32 -22.73
CA GLY A 12 2.89 14.02 -23.30
C GLY A 12 1.64 13.15 -23.48
N ILE A 13 1.69 11.88 -23.08
CA ILE A 13 0.57 10.95 -23.17
C ILE A 13 0.43 10.08 -21.91
N SER A 14 -0.81 9.79 -21.53
CA SER A 14 -1.14 8.99 -20.35
C SER A 14 -2.51 8.33 -20.45
N LEU A 15 -2.77 7.34 -19.59
CA LEU A 15 -4.11 6.72 -19.43
C LEU A 15 -4.95 7.43 -18.37
N GLY A 16 -4.34 8.30 -17.57
CA GLY A 16 -4.93 9.01 -16.45
C GLY A 16 -3.85 9.75 -15.69
N THR A 17 -4.25 10.67 -14.82
CA THR A 17 -3.33 11.53 -14.06
C THR A 17 -3.52 11.37 -12.56
N ILE A 18 -2.47 11.66 -11.80
CA ILE A 18 -2.49 11.88 -10.36
C ILE A 18 -1.98 13.30 -10.13
N GLY A 19 -2.70 14.07 -9.32
CA GLY A 19 -2.43 15.49 -9.04
C GLY A 19 -1.71 15.74 -7.72
N LEU A 20 -1.24 14.68 -7.03
CA LEU A 20 -0.46 14.81 -5.79
C LEU A 20 0.97 15.31 -6.10
N SER A 21 1.46 16.26 -5.34
CA SER A 21 2.85 16.73 -5.47
C SER A 21 3.88 15.71 -4.97
N TYR A 22 3.46 14.82 -4.05
CA TYR A 22 4.23 13.68 -3.57
C TYR A 22 3.28 12.51 -3.45
N VAL A 23 3.66 11.37 -4.04
CA VAL A 23 2.91 10.12 -3.98
C VAL A 23 3.66 9.20 -3.04
N ASP A 24 3.05 8.85 -1.92
CA ASP A 24 3.62 7.92 -0.93
C ASP A 24 3.40 6.47 -1.37
N ASP A 25 2.25 6.19 -2.00
CA ASP A 25 1.93 4.86 -2.52
C ASP A 25 0.83 4.90 -3.60
N LEU A 26 0.77 3.85 -4.43
CA LEU A 26 -0.16 3.72 -5.56
C LEU A 26 -0.65 2.27 -5.73
N ALA A 27 -1.96 2.12 -5.93
CA ALA A 27 -2.58 0.85 -6.29
C ALA A 27 -3.30 0.92 -7.64
N VAL A 28 -3.26 -0.16 -8.41
CA VAL A 28 -4.02 -0.32 -9.65
C VAL A 28 -5.09 -1.38 -9.45
N HIS A 29 -6.34 -0.99 -9.69
CA HIS A 29 -7.52 -1.80 -9.52
C HIS A 29 -7.87 -2.56 -10.82
N PRO A 30 -8.24 -3.85 -10.75
CA PRO A 30 -8.50 -4.69 -11.93
C PRO A 30 -9.65 -4.18 -12.83
N ALA A 31 -10.58 -3.40 -12.28
CA ALA A 31 -11.64 -2.74 -13.05
C ALA A 31 -11.20 -1.46 -13.80
N GLY A 32 -9.89 -1.19 -13.91
CA GLY A 32 -9.35 -0.05 -14.65
C GLY A 32 -9.38 1.26 -13.86
N PHE A 33 -9.17 1.21 -12.55
CA PHE A 33 -8.96 2.40 -11.71
C PHE A 33 -7.52 2.39 -11.19
N ALA A 34 -6.99 3.57 -10.86
CA ALA A 34 -5.78 3.71 -10.08
C ALA A 34 -6.06 4.62 -8.89
N ALA A 35 -5.44 4.35 -7.76
CA ALA A 35 -5.56 5.15 -6.56
C ALA A 35 -4.18 5.46 -5.98
N ALA A 36 -3.95 6.70 -5.59
CA ALA A 36 -2.70 7.16 -4.98
C ALA A 36 -2.97 7.85 -3.66
N VAL A 37 -2.10 7.68 -2.68
CA VAL A 37 -2.14 8.43 -1.42
C VAL A 37 -0.99 9.41 -1.32
N GLY A 38 -1.24 10.52 -0.64
CA GLY A 38 -0.23 11.53 -0.33
C GLY A 38 -0.35 11.99 1.12
N ALA A 39 0.63 11.62 1.95
CA ALA A 39 0.70 11.96 3.36
C ALA A 39 0.74 13.48 3.56
N ALA A 40 1.51 14.19 2.74
CA ALA A 40 1.62 15.65 2.81
C ALA A 40 0.30 16.38 2.49
N ALA A 41 -0.58 15.75 1.71
CA ALA A 41 -1.88 16.29 1.34
C ALA A 41 -3.03 15.75 2.21
N ASP A 42 -2.77 14.78 3.08
CA ASP A 42 -3.78 14.01 3.82
C ASP A 42 -4.89 13.49 2.89
N CYS A 43 -4.53 12.95 1.72
CA CYS A 43 -5.47 12.71 0.63
C CYS A 43 -5.28 11.35 -0.05
N LEU A 44 -6.41 10.77 -0.50
CA LEU A 44 -6.50 9.70 -1.48
C LEU A 44 -7.02 10.28 -2.80
N GLN A 45 -6.35 9.99 -3.91
CA GLN A 45 -6.81 10.33 -5.25
C GLN A 45 -7.15 9.08 -6.04
N ILE A 46 -8.31 9.03 -6.66
CA ILE A 46 -8.77 7.88 -7.46
C ILE A 46 -9.10 8.35 -8.87
N VAL A 47 -8.54 7.69 -9.87
CA VAL A 47 -8.80 7.97 -11.29
C VAL A 47 -9.29 6.71 -11.99
N ARG A 48 -10.34 6.86 -12.81
CA ARG A 48 -10.71 5.82 -13.77
C ARG A 48 -9.81 5.97 -14.99
N LEU A 49 -9.02 4.94 -15.27
CA LEU A 49 -8.10 4.93 -16.40
C LEU A 49 -8.88 4.84 -17.72
N SER A 50 -8.40 5.57 -18.71
CA SER A 50 -8.84 5.42 -20.10
C SER A 50 -8.36 4.07 -20.64
N THR A 51 -9.17 3.46 -21.50
CA THR A 51 -8.77 2.25 -22.27
C THR A 51 -7.90 2.60 -23.47
N GLU A 52 -7.80 3.89 -23.81
CA GLU A 52 -6.99 4.43 -24.90
C GLU A 52 -5.99 5.44 -24.33
N VAL A 53 -4.79 5.47 -24.91
CA VAL A 53 -3.78 6.50 -24.65
C VAL A 53 -4.34 7.87 -25.05
N ARG A 54 -4.25 8.85 -24.16
CA ARG A 54 -4.71 10.24 -24.38
C ARG A 54 -3.52 11.19 -24.23
N SER A 55 -3.65 12.41 -24.76
CA SER A 55 -2.71 13.48 -24.41
C SER A 55 -2.83 13.82 -22.92
N ASP A 56 -1.77 14.31 -22.29
CA ASP A 56 -1.81 14.66 -20.86
C ASP A 56 -2.87 15.74 -20.54
N ALA A 57 -3.20 16.60 -21.51
CA ALA A 57 -4.24 17.62 -21.37
C ALA A 57 -5.67 17.05 -21.40
N GLU A 58 -5.87 15.87 -21.98
CA GLU A 58 -7.17 15.20 -22.15
C GLU A 58 -7.30 13.93 -21.30
N ALA A 59 -6.23 13.54 -20.61
CA ALA A 59 -6.20 12.37 -19.76
C ALA A 59 -7.19 12.52 -18.59
N PRO A 60 -7.86 11.45 -18.17
CA PRO A 60 -8.74 11.46 -17.01
C PRO A 60 -8.04 12.05 -15.77
N VAL A 61 -8.76 12.91 -15.06
CA VAL A 61 -8.33 13.52 -13.80
C VAL A 61 -8.91 12.76 -12.61
N PRO A 62 -8.19 12.70 -11.47
CA PRO A 62 -8.67 11.96 -10.31
C PRO A 62 -9.77 12.73 -9.57
N VAL A 63 -10.63 11.98 -8.89
CA VAL A 63 -11.36 12.51 -7.73
C VAL A 63 -10.43 12.53 -6.53
N SER A 64 -10.57 13.54 -5.67
CA SER A 64 -9.75 13.73 -4.47
C SER A 64 -10.65 13.59 -3.25
N VAL A 65 -10.30 12.68 -2.34
CA VAL A 65 -11.03 12.46 -1.08
C VAL A 65 -10.06 12.46 0.11
N GLY A 66 -10.55 12.80 1.30
CA GLY A 66 -9.72 12.98 2.48
C GLY A 66 -9.72 14.42 2.99
N GLY A 67 -8.54 14.89 3.35
CA GLY A 67 -8.32 16.06 4.19
C GLY A 67 -8.12 15.64 5.65
N ARG A 68 -7.26 16.40 6.34
CA ARG A 68 -6.84 16.08 7.71
C ARG A 68 -8.02 15.90 8.66
N GLY A 69 -8.18 14.72 9.25
CA GLY A 69 -9.19 14.49 10.28
C GLY A 69 -9.33 13.03 10.70
N THR A 70 -10.27 12.78 11.62
CA THR A 70 -10.48 11.47 12.26
C THR A 70 -11.82 10.82 11.90
N ARG A 71 -12.70 11.53 11.19
CA ARG A 71 -14.01 10.99 10.77
C ARG A 71 -13.84 10.08 9.56
N GLU A 72 -14.86 9.26 9.27
CA GLU A 72 -14.95 8.54 8.00
C GLU A 72 -14.89 9.53 6.83
N GLY A 73 -14.15 9.17 5.78
CA GLY A 73 -13.89 10.02 4.62
C GLY A 73 -12.76 11.02 4.82
N LEU A 74 -12.30 11.26 6.05
CA LEU A 74 -11.13 12.08 6.36
C LEU A 74 -9.92 11.18 6.62
N LEU A 75 -8.73 11.68 6.29
CA LEU A 75 -7.47 10.94 6.41
C LEU A 75 -6.50 11.72 7.29
N PHE A 76 -5.54 11.03 7.91
CA PHE A 76 -4.40 11.71 8.53
C PHE A 76 -3.12 10.89 8.35
N MET A 77 -2.18 11.45 7.59
CA MET A 77 -0.94 10.83 7.13
C MET A 77 -1.16 9.44 6.52
N PRO A 78 -1.90 9.32 5.40
CA PRO A 78 -1.99 8.06 4.67
C PRO A 78 -0.62 7.69 4.07
N VAL A 79 -0.14 6.46 4.30
CA VAL A 79 1.21 6.02 3.91
C VAL A 79 1.22 4.87 2.90
N ALA A 80 0.14 4.10 2.82
CA ALA A 80 0.01 3.00 1.85
C ALA A 80 -1.44 2.82 1.40
N VAL A 81 -1.63 2.28 0.20
CA VAL A 81 -2.94 1.94 -0.37
C VAL A 81 -2.85 0.64 -1.16
N THR A 82 -3.82 -0.26 -0.94
CA THR A 82 -3.93 -1.53 -1.68
C THR A 82 -5.38 -1.78 -2.10
N VAL A 83 -5.60 -2.80 -2.94
CA VAL A 83 -6.92 -3.23 -3.41
C VAL A 83 -7.30 -4.54 -2.72
N ALA A 84 -8.36 -4.49 -1.93
CA ALA A 84 -8.93 -5.70 -1.34
C ALA A 84 -9.59 -6.61 -2.40
N PRO A 85 -9.76 -7.92 -2.13
CA PRO A 85 -10.43 -8.85 -3.05
C PRO A 85 -11.85 -8.44 -3.48
N GLY A 86 -12.56 -7.66 -2.65
CA GLY A 86 -13.87 -7.12 -2.97
C GLY A 86 -13.85 -5.88 -3.89
N GLY A 87 -12.67 -5.39 -4.27
CA GLY A 87 -12.47 -4.22 -5.12
C GLY A 87 -12.46 -2.87 -4.38
N GLN A 88 -12.40 -2.89 -3.05
CA GLN A 88 -12.26 -1.68 -2.24
C GLN A 88 -10.79 -1.27 -2.17
N PHE A 89 -10.54 0.04 -2.15
CA PHE A 89 -9.23 0.55 -1.77
C PHE A 89 -9.12 0.56 -0.25
N ILE A 90 -8.05 0.00 0.28
CA ILE A 90 -7.74 0.02 1.72
C ILE A 90 -6.55 0.95 1.92
N VAL A 91 -6.75 1.99 2.73
CA VAL A 91 -5.73 3.00 3.03
C VAL A 91 -5.20 2.78 4.45
N LEU A 92 -3.88 2.72 4.58
CA LEU A 92 -3.18 2.70 5.85
C LEU A 92 -2.85 4.12 6.30
N GLU A 93 -3.36 4.53 7.45
CA GLU A 93 -3.19 5.86 8.01
C GLU A 93 -2.23 5.83 9.21
N ALA A 94 -1.06 6.44 9.06
CA ALA A 94 -0.09 6.51 10.13
C ALA A 94 -0.51 7.47 11.25
N GLY A 95 -1.12 8.59 10.90
CA GLY A 95 -1.52 9.62 11.86
C GLY A 95 -2.71 9.18 12.72
N ASN A 96 -3.70 8.56 12.10
CA ASN A 96 -4.86 7.99 12.81
C ASN A 96 -4.63 6.59 13.36
N ARG A 97 -3.55 5.91 12.95
CA ARG A 97 -3.20 4.54 13.34
C ARG A 97 -4.34 3.56 13.08
N ARG A 98 -4.82 3.56 11.84
CA ARG A 98 -5.97 2.76 11.40
C ARG A 98 -5.84 2.38 9.94
N LEU A 99 -6.68 1.44 9.52
CA LEU A 99 -7.05 1.27 8.13
C LEU A 99 -8.41 1.91 7.86
N GLN A 100 -8.60 2.37 6.63
CA GLN A 100 -9.89 2.86 6.15
C GLN A 100 -10.16 2.36 4.74
N ALA A 101 -11.38 1.86 4.52
CA ALA A 101 -11.81 1.30 3.25
C ALA A 101 -12.65 2.30 2.44
N PHE A 102 -12.40 2.36 1.13
CA PHE A 102 -13.09 3.21 0.18
C PHE A 102 -13.56 2.41 -1.04
N ASP A 103 -14.72 2.78 -1.60
CA ASP A 103 -15.11 2.30 -2.92
C ASP A 103 -14.32 3.01 -4.04
N VAL A 104 -14.51 2.58 -5.29
CA VAL A 104 -13.84 3.16 -6.46
C VAL A 104 -14.27 4.60 -6.79
N PHE A 105 -15.26 5.15 -6.07
CA PHE A 105 -15.71 6.53 -6.17
C PHE A 105 -15.20 7.40 -5.01
N GLY A 106 -14.46 6.80 -4.06
CA GLY A 106 -13.89 7.49 -2.90
C GLY A 106 -14.87 7.64 -1.73
N ASN A 107 -15.98 6.90 -1.71
CA ASN A 107 -16.85 6.87 -0.54
C ASN A 107 -16.34 5.86 0.49
N PRO A 108 -16.40 6.15 1.80
CA PRO A 108 -16.12 5.16 2.83
C PRO A 108 -17.01 3.91 2.64
N TYR A 109 -16.41 2.74 2.72
CA TYR A 109 -17.09 1.46 2.46
C TYR A 109 -16.94 0.52 3.66
N PRO A 110 -18.02 -0.11 4.17
CA PRO A 110 -17.94 -1.02 5.31
C PRO A 110 -17.29 -2.36 4.89
N TYR A 111 -15.96 -2.41 4.98
CA TYR A 111 -15.17 -3.62 4.67
C TYR A 111 -14.87 -4.45 5.92
N PHE A 112 -14.64 -3.80 7.07
CA PHE A 112 -14.29 -4.43 8.33
C PHE A 112 -15.57 -4.77 9.10
N GLY A 113 -16.22 -5.87 8.71
CA GLY A 113 -17.55 -6.24 9.18
C GLY A 113 -18.62 -5.22 8.79
N THR A 114 -18.96 -4.30 9.70
CA THR A 114 -19.96 -3.23 9.45
C THR A 114 -19.35 -1.82 9.44
N SER A 115 -18.03 -1.73 9.56
CA SER A 115 -17.29 -0.47 9.68
C SER A 115 -16.39 -0.24 8.47
N ALA A 116 -16.25 1.02 8.06
CA ALA A 116 -15.22 1.43 7.10
C ALA A 116 -13.85 1.64 7.74
N LEU A 117 -13.79 1.65 9.08
CA LEU A 117 -12.60 1.93 9.87
C LEU A 117 -12.16 0.69 10.66
N LEU A 118 -10.87 0.40 10.62
CA LEU A 118 -10.23 -0.58 11.49
C LEU A 118 -9.11 0.06 12.30
N PRO A 119 -9.31 0.32 13.60
CA PRO A 119 -8.23 0.73 14.50
C PRO A 119 -7.14 -0.34 14.57
N LEU A 120 -5.89 0.05 14.41
CA LEU A 120 -4.76 -0.88 14.50
C LEU A 120 -4.30 -1.04 15.94
N LYS A 121 -3.65 -2.17 16.22
CA LYS A 121 -3.00 -2.42 17.52
C LYS A 121 -2.04 -1.27 17.86
N SER A 122 -2.26 -0.64 19.01
CA SER A 122 -1.47 0.50 19.50
C SER A 122 -0.47 0.05 20.56
N THR A 123 0.57 -0.68 20.17
CA THR A 123 1.69 -1.00 21.06
C THR A 123 2.88 -0.10 20.74
N GLY A 124 3.24 0.81 21.63
CA GLY A 124 4.40 1.70 21.44
C GLY A 124 4.22 2.73 20.33
N SER A 125 5.33 3.30 19.85
CA SER A 125 5.38 4.19 18.70
C SER A 125 5.62 3.35 17.45
N ASN A 126 4.53 2.97 16.77
CA ASN A 126 4.60 2.26 15.49
C ASN A 126 4.79 3.25 14.35
N HIS A 127 5.77 2.99 13.51
CA HIS A 127 6.00 3.64 12.23
C HIS A 127 5.56 2.68 11.13
N TYR A 128 4.36 2.92 10.60
CA TYR A 128 3.77 2.09 9.56
C TYR A 128 4.47 2.32 8.22
N LEU A 129 4.76 1.23 7.52
CA LEU A 129 5.51 1.24 6.26
C LEU A 129 4.62 0.87 5.08
N ASP A 130 3.97 -0.30 5.17
CA ASP A 130 3.25 -0.86 4.03
C ASP A 130 2.13 -1.81 4.44
N ILE A 131 1.20 -2.05 3.52
CA ILE A 131 0.12 -3.04 3.68
C ILE A 131 -0.20 -3.73 2.36
N ASP A 132 -0.47 -5.03 2.42
CA ASP A 132 -1.10 -5.75 1.31
C ASP A 132 -2.08 -6.82 1.80
N ILE A 133 -2.92 -7.33 0.89
CA ILE A 133 -4.07 -8.18 1.22
C ILE A 133 -4.09 -9.42 0.33
N ASP A 134 -4.21 -10.60 0.94
CA ASP A 134 -4.31 -11.86 0.20
C ASP A 134 -5.72 -12.10 -0.38
N GLY A 135 -5.88 -13.17 -1.17
CA GLY A 135 -7.16 -13.52 -1.80
C GLY A 135 -8.29 -13.88 -0.82
N SER A 136 -7.97 -14.12 0.46
CA SER A 136 -8.95 -14.38 1.52
C SER A 136 -9.37 -13.12 2.28
N GLY A 137 -8.73 -11.99 2.02
CA GLY A 137 -8.93 -10.73 2.76
C GLY A 137 -8.07 -10.58 4.00
N ARG A 138 -7.07 -11.46 4.21
CA ARG A 138 -6.10 -11.27 5.31
C ARG A 138 -5.18 -10.12 4.97
N MET A 139 -4.94 -9.26 5.95
CA MET A 139 -4.18 -8.04 5.80
C MET A 139 -2.82 -8.18 6.46
N TYR A 140 -1.77 -7.83 5.73
CA TYR A 140 -0.38 -7.98 6.13
C TYR A 140 0.20 -6.58 6.31
N LEU A 141 0.43 -6.18 7.56
CA LEU A 141 0.83 -4.84 7.93
C LEU A 141 2.28 -4.82 8.40
N LEU A 142 3.13 -4.11 7.67
CA LEU A 142 4.55 -3.93 8.00
C LEU A 142 4.77 -2.59 8.71
N TYR A 143 5.53 -2.64 9.79
CA TYR A 143 5.87 -1.47 10.59
C TYR A 143 7.17 -1.70 11.36
N TYR A 144 7.76 -0.61 11.87
CA TYR A 144 8.82 -0.70 12.88
C TYR A 144 8.49 0.12 14.12
N GLN A 145 9.27 -0.10 15.18
CA GLN A 145 9.16 0.64 16.45
C GLN A 145 10.45 1.38 16.77
N GLY A 146 10.31 2.48 17.51
CA GLY A 146 11.49 3.29 17.88
C GLY A 146 12.05 4.00 16.66
N ASP A 147 13.36 3.85 16.41
CA ASP A 147 14.08 4.54 15.33
C ASP A 147 14.35 3.68 14.09
N GLY A 148 13.94 2.40 14.09
CA GLY A 148 14.16 1.48 12.97
C GLY A 148 15.63 1.12 12.75
N SER A 149 16.51 1.40 13.72
CA SER A 149 17.95 1.14 13.62
C SER A 149 18.35 -0.32 13.80
N GLN A 150 17.46 -1.14 14.37
CA GLN A 150 17.73 -2.55 14.64
C GLN A 150 16.69 -3.46 13.94
N PRO A 151 17.11 -4.56 13.30
CA PRO A 151 16.18 -5.47 12.62
C PRO A 151 15.03 -5.97 13.50
N ASN A 152 15.28 -6.19 14.79
CA ASN A 152 14.26 -6.67 15.74
C ASN A 152 13.17 -5.65 16.08
N GLN A 153 13.32 -4.40 15.65
CA GLN A 153 12.29 -3.36 15.80
C GLN A 153 11.23 -3.43 14.72
N TYR A 154 11.50 -4.15 13.61
CA TYR A 154 10.54 -4.34 12.53
C TYR A 154 9.62 -5.50 12.84
N ALA A 155 8.36 -5.38 12.42
CA ALA A 155 7.36 -6.39 12.65
C ALA A 155 6.32 -6.44 11.51
N LEU A 156 5.74 -7.62 11.36
CA LEU A 156 4.63 -7.91 10.46
C LEU A 156 3.45 -8.39 11.29
N ASP A 157 2.38 -7.61 11.31
CA ASP A 157 1.10 -8.03 11.87
C ASP A 157 0.22 -8.59 10.75
N ILE A 158 -0.48 -9.69 11.03
CA ILE A 158 -1.48 -10.27 10.12
C ILE A 158 -2.86 -10.16 10.78
N TYR A 159 -3.81 -9.53 10.11
CA TYR A 159 -5.21 -9.44 10.52
C TYR A 159 -6.10 -10.28 9.61
N ASP A 160 -7.22 -10.78 10.11
CA ASP A 160 -8.29 -11.33 9.26
C ASP A 160 -9.10 -10.21 8.57
N ALA A 161 -10.03 -10.59 7.69
CA ALA A 161 -10.84 -9.65 6.92
C ALA A 161 -11.77 -8.78 7.79
N ASP A 162 -12.16 -9.27 8.97
CA ASP A 162 -12.98 -8.52 9.93
C ASP A 162 -12.12 -7.59 10.82
N GLY A 163 -10.79 -7.74 10.76
CA GLY A 163 -9.81 -6.93 11.46
C GLY A 163 -9.34 -7.49 12.79
N ALA A 164 -9.58 -8.78 13.08
CA ALA A 164 -8.98 -9.43 14.24
C ALA A 164 -7.52 -9.79 13.96
N LEU A 165 -6.63 -9.50 14.91
CA LEU A 165 -5.21 -9.86 14.79
C LEU A 165 -5.03 -11.38 14.89
N ILE A 166 -4.46 -11.98 13.85
CA ILE A 166 -4.12 -13.40 13.76
C ILE A 166 -2.72 -13.66 14.34
N SER A 167 -1.73 -12.85 13.96
CA SER A 167 -0.33 -13.07 14.32
C SER A 167 0.49 -11.78 14.29
N SER A 168 1.58 -11.75 15.07
CA SER A 168 2.63 -10.74 15.03
C SER A 168 3.99 -11.44 14.90
N THR A 169 4.76 -11.10 13.88
CA THR A 169 6.11 -11.62 13.65
C THR A 169 7.12 -10.48 13.80
N ALA A 170 8.06 -10.58 14.75
CA ALA A 170 9.14 -9.61 14.90
C ALA A 170 10.35 -9.95 14.00
N GLY A 171 11.19 -8.96 13.70
CA GLY A 171 12.41 -9.14 12.91
C GLY A 171 12.22 -9.06 11.39
N VAL A 172 11.04 -8.65 10.90
CA VAL A 172 10.76 -8.56 9.46
C VAL A 172 11.33 -7.24 8.91
N ASN A 173 12.65 -7.16 8.79
CA ASN A 173 13.40 -5.96 8.41
C ASN A 173 13.27 -5.62 6.92
N ALA A 174 12.12 -5.06 6.55
CA ALA A 174 11.75 -4.73 5.18
C ALA A 174 11.12 -3.34 5.06
N ASP A 175 11.11 -2.81 3.84
CA ASP A 175 10.52 -1.53 3.48
C ASP A 175 9.11 -1.66 2.89
N LYS A 176 8.96 -2.58 1.94
CA LYS A 176 7.73 -2.83 1.19
C LYS A 176 7.41 -4.33 1.15
N LEU A 177 6.13 -4.66 0.98
CA LEU A 177 5.67 -6.02 0.80
C LEU A 177 4.63 -6.14 -0.32
N CYS A 178 4.57 -7.30 -0.94
CA CYS A 178 3.39 -7.72 -1.69
C CYS A 178 3.02 -9.16 -1.33
N VAL A 179 1.74 -9.47 -1.45
CA VAL A 179 1.15 -10.74 -1.04
C VAL A 179 0.39 -11.33 -2.22
N ASP A 180 0.65 -12.61 -2.50
CA ASP A 180 -0.09 -13.30 -3.54
C ASP A 180 -1.48 -13.76 -3.05
N PRO A 181 -2.38 -14.20 -3.96
CA PRO A 181 -3.73 -14.64 -3.56
C PRO A 181 -3.76 -15.81 -2.57
N TRP A 182 -2.67 -16.55 -2.39
CA TRP A 182 -2.55 -17.70 -1.48
C TRP A 182 -1.90 -17.34 -0.15
N GLY A 183 -1.48 -16.09 0.04
CA GLY A 183 -0.91 -15.58 1.28
C GLY A 183 0.61 -15.73 1.38
N ASN A 184 1.32 -15.98 0.27
CA ASN A 184 2.78 -15.88 0.26
C ASN A 184 3.19 -14.40 0.26
N VAL A 185 4.12 -14.04 1.13
CA VAL A 185 4.60 -12.67 1.32
C VAL A 185 5.96 -12.51 0.66
N TYR A 186 6.11 -11.47 -0.14
CA TYR A 186 7.35 -11.06 -0.77
C TYR A 186 7.73 -9.69 -0.22
N THR A 187 8.97 -9.51 0.24
CA THR A 187 9.39 -8.24 0.84
C THR A 187 10.65 -7.69 0.20
N LEU A 188 10.73 -6.37 0.10
CA LEU A 188 11.97 -5.65 -0.18
C LEU A 188 12.70 -5.43 1.15
N GLY A 189 13.73 -6.24 1.42
CA GLY A 189 14.48 -6.23 2.66
C GLY A 189 15.50 -5.09 2.74
N TYR A 190 15.74 -4.58 3.95
CA TYR A 190 16.83 -3.63 4.23
C TYR A 190 18.21 -4.29 4.34
N GLU A 191 18.27 -5.61 4.27
CA GLU A 191 19.52 -6.34 4.22
C GLU A 191 20.17 -6.15 2.83
N LEU A 192 21.44 -5.77 2.80
CA LEU A 192 22.21 -5.64 1.57
C LEU A 192 22.81 -6.99 1.20
N MET A 193 22.57 -7.44 -0.03
CA MET A 193 23.26 -8.55 -0.68
C MET A 193 24.31 -8.02 -1.65
N GLU A 194 25.36 -8.82 -1.88
CA GLU A 194 26.39 -8.49 -2.87
C GLU A 194 25.92 -8.94 -4.26
N GLY A 195 25.86 -8.01 -5.20
CA GLY A 195 25.51 -8.24 -6.59
C GLY A 195 26.66 -8.85 -7.40
N PRO A 196 26.40 -9.29 -8.64
CA PRO A 196 27.41 -9.95 -9.49
C PRO A 196 28.69 -9.14 -9.72
N ASP A 197 28.60 -7.81 -9.64
CA ASP A 197 29.70 -6.87 -9.84
C ASP A 197 30.23 -6.24 -8.53
N GLY A 198 29.81 -6.77 -7.36
CA GLY A 198 30.20 -6.24 -6.03
C GLY A 198 29.33 -5.09 -5.52
N ASP A 199 28.31 -4.68 -6.28
CA ASP A 199 27.35 -3.65 -5.87
C ASP A 199 26.43 -4.16 -4.75
N SER A 200 26.09 -3.30 -3.79
CA SER A 200 25.11 -3.63 -2.75
C SER A 200 23.68 -3.51 -3.29
N VAL A 201 22.93 -4.61 -3.26
CA VAL A 201 21.52 -4.67 -3.69
C VAL A 201 20.62 -5.05 -2.52
N ALA A 202 19.39 -4.54 -2.47
CA ALA A 202 18.43 -4.94 -1.45
C ALA A 202 18.08 -6.43 -1.55
N SER A 203 17.80 -7.07 -0.41
CA SER A 203 17.36 -8.46 -0.38
C SER A 203 15.88 -8.60 -0.80
N VAL A 204 15.55 -9.75 -1.37
CA VAL A 204 14.16 -10.17 -1.59
C VAL A 204 13.93 -11.42 -0.75
N CYS A 205 12.98 -11.36 0.18
CA CYS A 205 12.61 -12.50 1.01
C CYS A 205 11.23 -13.01 0.61
N VAL A 206 11.06 -14.33 0.64
CA VAL A 206 9.77 -14.99 0.43
C VAL A 206 9.39 -15.74 1.70
N TRP A 207 8.17 -15.50 2.18
CA TRP A 207 7.61 -16.19 3.32
C TRP A 207 6.30 -16.89 2.93
N ALA A 208 6.21 -18.19 3.20
CA ALA A 208 5.02 -19.01 2.99
C ALA A 208 4.41 -19.39 4.35
N PRO A 209 3.68 -18.49 5.03
CA PRO A 209 3.21 -18.69 6.40
C PRO A 209 2.25 -19.88 6.57
N PHE A 210 1.63 -20.35 5.50
CA PHE A 210 0.64 -21.44 5.51
C PHE A 210 1.06 -22.66 4.67
N ALA A 211 2.35 -22.80 4.33
CA ALA A 211 2.84 -23.98 3.61
C ALA A 211 2.56 -25.26 4.43
N ARG A 212 1.84 -26.21 3.81
CA ARG A 212 1.73 -27.60 4.26
C ARG A 212 2.85 -28.44 3.68
#